data_AF-A0A135TES5-F1
#
_entry.id   AF-A0A135TES5-F1
#
_cell.length_a   1.000
_cell.length_b   1.000
_cell.length_c   1.000
_cell.angle_alpha   90.00
_cell.angle_beta   90.00
_cell.angle_gamma   90.00
#
_symmetry.space_group_name_H-M   'P 1'
#
loop_
_entity.id
_entity.type
_entity.pdbx_description
1 polymer ?
#
loop_
_entity_poly.entity_id
_entity_poly.type
_entity_poly.pdbx_seq_one_letter_code
_entity_poly.pdbx_strand_id
1 'polypeptide(L)'
;MAQTETLSLLQDVVAKTQQQAVLESDIQELHDHILAQPGGEEKLRLLAESVSSPITAMATNDAGAFKSKMSATGSLINLWFYQRVTVKVNVNGRDRQFTANLGGLSPGFPGGALFGDLYYDDINDVGGDYTVQAGSIGPWYSVQFFRNGSLKMSFQAGNVGFSTGVTGGTGSWD
;
A
#
# COMPACT_ATOMS: atom_id res chain seq x y z
N MET A 1 8.81 8.87 38.24
CA MET A 1 8.03 8.95 36.99
C MET A 1 8.89 8.57 35.78
N ALA A 2 10.08 9.14 35.58
CA ALA A 2 10.96 8.78 34.44
C ALA A 2 11.36 7.28 34.33
N GLN A 3 11.67 6.61 35.45
CA GLN A 3 12.06 5.18 35.41
C GLN A 3 10.93 4.23 34.95
N THR A 4 9.67 4.59 35.20
CA THR A 4 8.51 3.77 34.84
C THR A 4 8.24 3.82 33.33
N GLU A 5 8.43 4.99 32.71
CA GLU A 5 8.29 5.18 31.26
C GLU A 5 9.41 4.48 30.48
N THR A 6 10.64 4.48 31.01
CA THR A 6 11.77 3.78 30.39
C THR A 6 11.57 2.26 30.43
N LEU A 7 10.99 1.72 31.50
CA LEU A 7 10.69 0.29 31.59
C LEU A 7 9.60 -0.15 30.61
N SER A 8 8.55 0.67 30.41
CA SER A 8 7.48 0.32 29.47
C SER A 8 7.96 0.35 28.01
N LEU A 9 8.80 1.33 27.66
CA LEU A 9 9.41 1.40 26.33
C LEU A 9 10.30 0.20 26.02
N LEU A 10 11.09 -0.26 27.01
CA LEU A 10 11.92 -1.46 26.84
C LEU A 10 11.06 -2.72 26.62
N GLN A 11 9.96 -2.86 27.34
CA GLN A 11 9.03 -3.98 27.17
C GLN A 11 8.38 -3.98 25.78
N ASP A 12 7.96 -2.81 25.29
CA ASP A 12 7.40 -2.65 23.94
C ASP A 12 8.41 -2.99 22.84
N VAL A 13 9.67 -2.59 23.00
CA VAL A 13 10.75 -2.91 22.04
C VAL A 13 11.01 -4.41 22.02
N VAL A 14 11.07 -5.06 23.18
CA VAL A 14 11.26 -6.51 23.29
C VAL A 14 10.09 -7.26 22.64
N ALA A 15 8.85 -6.84 22.90
CA ALA A 15 7.66 -7.45 22.31
C ALA A 15 7.64 -7.33 20.78
N LYS A 16 7.97 -6.15 20.24
CA LYS A 16 8.06 -5.94 18.78
C LYS A 16 9.18 -6.76 18.15
N THR A 17 10.33 -6.88 18.82
CA THR A 17 11.46 -7.69 18.33
C THR A 17 11.11 -9.17 18.29
N GLN A 18 10.43 -9.68 19.33
CA GLN A 18 9.95 -11.07 19.35
C GLN A 18 8.89 -11.33 18.28
N GLN A 19 7.97 -10.39 18.08
CA GLN A 19 6.94 -10.51 17.04
C GLN A 19 7.55 -10.51 15.63
N GLN A 20 8.61 -9.73 15.40
CA GLN A 20 9.35 -9.75 14.14
C GLN A 20 10.08 -11.10 13.92
N ALA A 21 10.72 -11.64 14.96
CA ALA A 21 11.42 -12.93 14.88
C ALA A 21 10.46 -14.11 14.60
N VAL A 22 9.25 -14.08 15.17
CA VAL A 22 8.20 -15.07 14.85
C VAL A 22 7.78 -14.94 13.38
N LEU A 23 7.58 -13.71 12.89
CA LEU A 23 7.24 -13.47 11.49
C LEU A 23 8.32 -13.99 10.53
N GLU A 24 9.59 -13.77 10.86
CA GLU A 24 10.74 -14.26 10.07
C GLU A 24 10.79 -15.80 10.04
N SER A 25 10.49 -16.46 11.17
CA SER A 25 10.38 -17.92 11.25
C SER A 25 9.23 -18.47 10.40
N ASP A 26 8.04 -17.87 10.49
CA ASP A 26 6.86 -18.30 9.74
C ASP A 26 7.06 -18.14 8.23
N ILE A 27 7.77 -17.09 7.81
CA ILE A 27 8.13 -16.87 6.40
C ILE A 27 9.11 -17.95 5.92
N GLN A 28 10.08 -18.33 6.75
CA GLN A 28 11.04 -19.37 6.41
C GLN A 28 10.36 -20.74 6.29
N GLU A 29 9.45 -21.08 7.22
CA GLU A 29 8.67 -22.31 7.15
C GLU A 29 7.77 -22.35 5.90
N LEU A 30 7.14 -21.23 5.55
CA LEU A 30 6.36 -21.12 4.32
C LEU A 30 7.23 -21.30 3.07
N HIS A 31 8.41 -20.68 3.04
CA HIS A 31 9.37 -20.81 1.95
C HIS A 31 9.79 -22.28 1.74
N ASP A 32 10.18 -22.95 2.82
CA ASP A 32 10.62 -24.34 2.79
C ASP A 32 9.46 -25.28 2.43
N HIS A 33 8.25 -24.98 2.91
CA HIS A 33 7.04 -25.69 2.53
C HIS A 33 6.74 -25.58 1.03
N ILE A 34 6.86 -24.39 0.44
CA ILE A 34 6.62 -24.19 -1.00
C ILE A 34 7.69 -24.93 -1.82
N LEU A 35 8.97 -24.88 -1.42
CA LEU A 35 10.04 -25.62 -2.08
C LEU A 35 9.84 -27.14 -2.05
N ALA A 36 9.28 -27.65 -0.96
CA ALA A 36 8.96 -29.08 -0.82
C ALA A 36 7.80 -29.54 -1.74
N GLN A 37 7.02 -28.63 -2.31
CA GLN A 37 5.96 -28.98 -3.26
C GLN A 37 6.53 -29.24 -4.67
N PRO A 38 5.86 -30.08 -5.49
CA PRO A 38 6.19 -30.21 -6.90
C PRO A 38 6.15 -28.84 -7.61
N GLY A 39 7.25 -28.49 -8.29
CA GLY A 39 7.43 -27.20 -8.95
C GLY A 39 7.60 -26.01 -8.00
N GLY A 40 8.01 -26.24 -6.74
CA GLY A 40 8.15 -25.22 -5.71
C GLY A 40 9.01 -24.02 -6.11
N GLU A 41 10.18 -24.26 -6.71
CA GLU A 41 11.06 -23.20 -7.21
C GLU A 41 10.37 -22.31 -8.25
N GLU A 42 9.65 -22.93 -9.20
CA GLU A 42 8.91 -22.20 -10.22
C GLU A 42 7.74 -21.41 -9.62
N LYS A 43 7.04 -21.98 -8.63
CA LYS A 43 5.97 -21.28 -7.89
C LYS A 43 6.53 -20.07 -7.13
N LEU A 44 7.70 -20.19 -6.50
CA LEU A 44 8.36 -19.07 -5.83
C LEU A 44 8.84 -18.02 -6.83
N ARG A 45 9.38 -18.44 -7.99
CA ARG A 45 9.77 -17.52 -9.07
C ARG A 45 8.57 -16.73 -9.57
N LEU A 46 7.47 -17.40 -9.89
CA LEU A 46 6.23 -16.77 -10.35
C LEU A 46 5.64 -15.85 -9.27
N LEU A 47 5.70 -16.24 -8.00
CA LEU A 47 5.28 -15.41 -6.88
C LEU A 47 6.16 -14.15 -6.78
N ALA A 48 7.49 -14.30 -6.82
CA ALA A 48 8.43 -13.19 -6.79
C ALA A 48 8.25 -12.25 -7.99
N GLU A 49 8.01 -12.77 -9.19
CA GLU A 49 7.73 -12.00 -10.40
C GLU A 49 6.42 -11.24 -10.33
N SER A 50 5.38 -11.86 -9.74
CA SER A 50 4.07 -11.25 -9.54
C SER A 50 4.10 -10.06 -8.57
N VAL A 51 5.11 -10.00 -7.69
CA VAL A 51 5.26 -8.92 -6.70
C VAL A 51 6.29 -7.88 -7.16
N SER A 52 7.45 -8.29 -7.66
CA SER A 52 8.57 -7.38 -7.97
C SER A 52 8.31 -6.47 -9.18
N SER A 53 7.86 -7.03 -10.30
CA SER A 53 7.69 -6.26 -11.55
C SER A 53 6.66 -5.13 -11.41
N PRO A 54 5.49 -5.35 -10.78
CA PRO A 54 4.51 -4.29 -10.63
C PRO A 54 4.94 -3.23 -9.61
N ILE A 55 5.67 -3.59 -8.54
CA ILE A 55 6.24 -2.60 -7.60
C ILE A 55 7.26 -1.71 -8.31
N THR A 56 8.16 -2.28 -9.12
CA THR A 56 9.13 -1.51 -9.89
C THR A 56 8.44 -0.57 -10.88
N ALA A 57 7.43 -1.03 -11.61
CA ALA A 57 6.66 -0.18 -12.52
C ALA A 57 5.96 0.97 -11.78
N MET A 58 5.42 0.70 -10.59
CA MET A 58 4.82 1.74 -9.76
C MET A 58 5.86 2.75 -9.25
N ALA A 59 7.05 2.28 -8.86
CA ALA A 59 8.14 3.14 -8.40
C ALA A 59 8.72 4.00 -9.54
N THR A 60 8.64 3.56 -10.80
CA THR A 60 9.03 4.36 -11.96
C THR A 60 8.03 5.46 -12.35
N ASN A 61 6.78 5.37 -11.87
CA ASN A 61 5.81 6.45 -12.03
C ASN A 61 6.13 7.57 -11.03
N ASP A 62 7.04 8.44 -11.46
CA ASP A 62 7.55 9.56 -10.68
C ASP A 62 6.43 10.54 -10.32
N ALA A 63 6.15 10.70 -9.02
CA ALA A 63 5.21 11.71 -8.54
C ALA A 63 5.67 13.14 -8.90
N GLY A 64 6.97 13.37 -9.10
CA GLY A 64 7.53 14.62 -9.59
C GLY A 64 7.21 14.92 -11.06
N ALA A 65 6.71 13.96 -11.83
CA ALA A 65 6.30 14.17 -13.22
C ALA A 65 4.97 14.92 -13.35
N PHE A 66 4.14 14.94 -12.29
CA PHE A 66 2.88 15.66 -12.28
C PHE A 66 3.08 17.16 -12.07
N LYS A 67 2.22 17.97 -12.69
CA LYS A 67 2.31 19.45 -12.61
C LYS A 67 1.99 20.01 -11.23
N SER A 68 1.21 19.31 -10.42
CA SER A 68 0.68 19.84 -9.17
C SER A 68 0.44 18.74 -8.15
N LYS A 69 0.31 19.15 -6.88
CA LYS A 69 -0.05 18.28 -5.78
C LYS A 69 -0.94 18.98 -4.76
N MET A 70 -1.64 18.20 -3.96
CA MET A 70 -2.39 18.69 -2.80
C MET A 70 -2.33 17.71 -1.64
N SER A 71 -2.50 18.22 -0.43
CA SER A 71 -2.61 17.40 0.77
C SER A 71 -3.80 16.45 0.66
N ALA A 72 -3.56 15.19 0.98
CA ALA A 72 -4.55 14.13 0.94
C ALA A 72 -4.44 13.28 2.20
N THR A 73 -5.61 12.88 2.72
CA THR A 73 -5.69 11.87 3.79
C THR A 73 -6.33 10.63 3.23
N GLY A 74 -6.10 9.48 3.84
CA GLY A 74 -6.70 8.25 3.37
C GLY A 74 -6.87 7.23 4.47
N SER A 75 -7.40 6.08 4.09
CA SER A 75 -7.38 4.90 4.93
C SER A 75 -7.15 3.66 4.10
N LEU A 76 -6.48 2.70 4.70
CA LEU A 76 -6.27 1.37 4.17
C LEU A 76 -6.90 0.36 5.11
N ILE A 77 -7.71 -0.55 4.56
CA ILE A 77 -8.04 -1.83 5.17
C ILE A 77 -7.28 -2.88 4.38
N ASN A 78 -6.49 -3.73 5.05
CA ASN A 78 -5.71 -4.77 4.41
C ASN A 78 -6.03 -6.16 4.99
N LEU A 79 -6.55 -7.05 4.15
CA LEU A 79 -6.89 -8.44 4.47
C LEU A 79 -6.07 -9.41 3.60
N TRP A 80 -4.83 -9.02 3.29
CA TRP A 80 -3.81 -9.76 2.53
C TRP A 80 -4.15 -9.96 1.06
N PHE A 81 -5.29 -10.55 0.74
CA PHE A 81 -5.76 -10.77 -0.64
C PHE A 81 -6.77 -9.71 -1.11
N TYR A 82 -7.16 -8.85 -0.18
CA TYR A 82 -8.17 -7.82 -0.36
C TYR A 82 -7.72 -6.55 0.33
N GLN A 83 -7.90 -5.41 -0.33
CA GLN A 83 -7.74 -4.10 0.27
C GLN A 83 -8.95 -3.22 0.00
N ARG A 84 -9.28 -2.36 0.96
CA ARG A 84 -10.13 -1.19 0.69
C ARG A 84 -9.33 0.05 0.97
N VAL A 85 -9.21 0.92 -0.04
CA VAL A 85 -8.53 2.20 0.10
C VAL A 85 -9.53 3.33 -0.04
N THR A 86 -9.37 4.34 0.81
CA THR A 86 -10.01 5.65 0.64
C THR A 86 -8.97 6.74 0.54
N VAL A 87 -9.22 7.73 -0.32
CA VAL A 87 -8.39 8.93 -0.45
C VAL A 87 -9.31 10.13 -0.42
N LYS A 88 -9.01 11.09 0.44
CA LYS A 88 -9.78 12.31 0.68
C LYS A 88 -8.93 13.52 0.36
N VAL A 89 -9.50 14.43 -0.42
CA VAL A 89 -8.89 15.71 -0.76
C VAL A 89 -9.91 16.82 -0.67
N ASN A 90 -9.43 18.05 -0.52
CA ASN A 90 -10.26 19.24 -0.64
C ASN A 90 -9.96 19.93 -1.98
N VAL A 91 -10.97 19.99 -2.85
CA VAL A 91 -10.89 20.65 -4.16
C VAL A 91 -11.72 21.92 -4.11
N ASN A 92 -11.06 23.07 -4.16
CA ASN A 92 -11.71 24.39 -4.17
C ASN A 92 -12.74 24.58 -3.04
N GLY A 93 -12.42 24.10 -1.82
CA GLY A 93 -13.30 24.22 -0.65
C GLY A 93 -14.33 23.10 -0.53
N ARG A 94 -14.36 22.12 -1.44
CA ARG A 94 -15.26 20.96 -1.38
C ARG A 94 -14.47 19.68 -1.14
N ASP A 95 -14.89 18.92 -0.15
CA ASP A 95 -14.32 17.59 0.11
C ASP A 95 -14.75 16.60 -0.97
N ARG A 96 -13.78 15.81 -1.43
CA ARG A 96 -13.92 14.71 -2.39
C ARG A 96 -13.26 13.48 -1.82
N GLN A 97 -13.89 12.33 -1.98
CA GLN A 97 -13.44 11.04 -1.49
C GLN A 97 -13.48 10.00 -2.61
N PHE A 98 -12.32 9.40 -2.86
CA PHE A 98 -12.21 8.18 -3.62
C PHE A 98 -12.41 6.98 -2.72
N THR A 99 -13.11 5.96 -3.20
CA THR A 99 -13.16 4.64 -2.56
C THR A 99 -12.95 3.55 -3.59
N ALA A 100 -12.02 2.64 -3.33
CA ALA A 100 -11.80 1.45 -4.15
C ALA A 100 -11.68 0.19 -3.32
N ASN A 101 -12.17 -0.91 -3.88
CA ASN A 101 -11.95 -2.26 -3.39
C ASN A 101 -10.99 -2.96 -4.35
N LEU A 102 -9.90 -3.50 -3.80
CA LEU A 102 -8.75 -3.99 -4.55
C LEU A 102 -8.55 -5.47 -4.23
N GLY A 103 -8.21 -6.24 -5.24
CA GLY A 103 -7.73 -7.61 -5.11
C GLY A 103 -6.26 -7.68 -5.46
N GLY A 104 -5.52 -8.59 -4.82
CA GLY A 104 -4.11 -8.81 -5.08
C GLY A 104 -3.37 -9.22 -3.82
N LEU A 105 -2.09 -9.50 -3.94
CA LEU A 105 -1.29 -9.99 -2.82
C LEU A 105 -0.62 -8.81 -2.11
N SER A 106 -1.02 -8.58 -0.86
CA SER A 106 -0.44 -7.58 0.04
C SER A 106 -0.37 -8.07 1.50
N PRO A 107 0.49 -9.04 1.84
CA PRO A 107 0.71 -9.45 3.22
C PRO A 107 1.03 -8.25 4.14
N GLY A 108 0.52 -8.30 5.38
CA GLY A 108 0.74 -7.26 6.39
C GLY A 108 -0.40 -7.14 7.40
N PHE A 109 -0.27 -6.21 8.35
CA PHE A 109 -1.30 -5.93 9.36
C PHE A 109 -2.55 -5.24 8.76
N PRO A 110 -3.66 -5.13 9.52
CA PRO A 110 -4.99 -4.76 9.00
C PRO A 110 -5.17 -3.37 8.36
N GLY A 111 -4.11 -2.57 8.20
CA GLY A 111 -4.13 -1.24 7.63
C GLY A 111 -4.25 -0.11 8.69
N GLY A 112 -4.64 1.09 8.28
CA GLY A 112 -4.63 2.29 9.12
C GLY A 112 -4.94 3.58 8.36
N ALA A 113 -4.77 4.73 9.04
CA ALA A 113 -4.93 6.05 8.44
C ALA A 113 -3.67 6.46 7.64
N LEU A 114 -3.87 6.94 6.42
CA LEU A 114 -2.82 7.38 5.51
C LEU A 114 -2.76 8.91 5.50
N PHE A 115 -1.56 9.47 5.44
CA PHE A 115 -1.31 10.90 5.30
C PHE A 115 -0.28 11.11 4.21
N GLY A 116 -0.58 11.98 3.25
CA GLY A 116 0.27 12.17 2.09
C GLY A 116 -0.22 13.25 1.15
N ASP A 117 0.17 13.11 -0.12
CA ASP A 117 -0.17 14.04 -1.19
C ASP A 117 -0.80 13.31 -2.37
N LEU A 118 -1.81 13.92 -2.98
CA LEU A 118 -2.33 13.55 -4.30
C LEU A 118 -1.65 14.40 -5.36
N TYR A 119 -0.95 13.76 -6.28
CA TYR A 119 -0.26 14.34 -7.43
C TYR A 119 -1.15 14.22 -8.67
N TYR A 120 -1.26 15.29 -9.46
CA TYR A 120 -2.17 15.39 -10.59
C TYR A 120 -1.72 16.45 -11.62
N ASP A 121 -2.19 16.30 -12.86
CA ASP A 121 -1.97 17.28 -13.93
C ASP A 121 -3.16 18.23 -14.13
N ASP A 122 -4.37 17.74 -13.94
CA ASP A 122 -5.61 18.50 -14.05
C ASP A 122 -6.48 18.25 -12.83
N ILE A 123 -6.86 19.31 -12.12
CA ILE A 123 -7.70 19.23 -10.93
C ILE A 123 -9.09 18.64 -11.22
N ASN A 124 -9.55 18.76 -12.47
CA ASN A 124 -10.84 18.24 -12.91
C ASN A 124 -10.85 16.70 -13.01
N ASP A 125 -9.68 16.04 -12.94
CA ASP A 125 -9.60 14.59 -12.87
C ASP A 125 -10.10 14.03 -11.52
N VAL A 126 -10.29 14.86 -10.49
CA VAL A 126 -10.91 14.49 -9.21
C VAL A 126 -12.44 14.36 -9.34
N GLY A 127 -12.86 13.30 -10.01
CA GLY A 127 -14.26 12.95 -10.25
C GLY A 127 -14.39 11.69 -11.11
N GLY A 128 -15.44 10.90 -10.87
CA GLY A 128 -15.79 9.72 -11.68
C GLY A 128 -14.96 8.46 -11.40
N ASP A 129 -15.07 7.49 -12.31
CA ASP A 129 -14.51 6.14 -12.14
C ASP A 129 -13.07 6.03 -12.60
N TYR A 130 -12.31 5.17 -11.91
CA TYR A 130 -10.92 4.86 -12.17
C TYR A 130 -10.62 3.38 -11.99
N THR A 131 -9.77 2.85 -12.86
CA THR A 131 -8.98 1.65 -12.53
C THR A 131 -7.80 2.09 -11.67
N VAL A 132 -7.45 1.30 -10.67
CA VAL A 132 -6.39 1.64 -9.73
C VAL A 132 -5.44 0.49 -9.53
N GLN A 133 -4.17 0.86 -9.32
CA GLN A 133 -3.14 -0.03 -8.82
C GLN A 133 -2.59 0.58 -7.53
N ALA A 134 -2.58 -0.19 -6.45
CA ALA A 134 -1.99 0.20 -5.20
C ALA A 134 -0.79 -0.70 -4.88
N GLY A 135 0.22 -0.13 -4.24
CA GLY A 135 1.44 -0.85 -3.94
C GLY A 135 2.15 -0.27 -2.74
N SER A 136 2.83 -1.14 -2.01
CA SER A 136 3.59 -0.77 -0.83
C SER A 136 4.90 -1.52 -0.73
N ILE A 137 5.93 -0.80 -0.27
CA ILE A 137 7.24 -1.34 0.04
C ILE A 137 7.87 -0.50 1.16
N GLY A 138 8.28 -1.17 2.24
CA GLY A 138 8.86 -0.50 3.40
C GLY A 138 7.95 0.62 3.93
N PRO A 139 8.44 1.86 4.09
CA PRO A 139 7.65 2.98 4.61
C PRO A 139 6.75 3.65 3.55
N TRP A 140 6.74 3.20 2.29
CA TRP A 140 6.04 3.85 1.19
C TRP A 140 4.77 3.10 0.77
N TYR A 141 3.70 3.85 0.54
CA TYR A 141 2.44 3.36 -0.04
C TYR A 141 1.97 4.31 -1.14
N SER A 142 1.49 3.76 -2.25
CA SER A 142 0.95 4.54 -3.36
C SER A 142 -0.31 3.93 -3.95
N VAL A 143 -1.19 4.81 -4.45
CA VAL A 143 -2.34 4.46 -5.28
C VAL A 143 -2.24 5.24 -6.58
N GLN A 144 -2.24 4.55 -7.70
CA GLN A 144 -2.16 5.12 -9.04
C GLN A 144 -3.51 5.02 -9.73
N PHE A 145 -3.97 6.13 -10.30
CA PHE A 145 -5.31 6.28 -10.85
C PHE A 145 -5.25 6.29 -12.38
N PHE A 146 -5.86 5.31 -13.01
CA PHE A 146 -5.86 5.13 -14.46
C PHE A 146 -7.26 5.33 -15.04
N ARG A 147 -7.33 6.13 -16.11
CA ARG A 147 -8.54 6.31 -16.91
C ARG A 147 -8.16 6.16 -18.38
N ASN A 148 -8.90 5.32 -19.09
CA ASN A 148 -8.64 4.97 -20.50
C ASN A 148 -7.19 4.51 -20.72
N GLY A 149 -6.62 3.76 -19.77
CA GLY A 149 -5.24 3.25 -19.82
C GLY A 149 -4.14 4.28 -19.54
N SER A 150 -4.46 5.55 -19.32
CA SER A 150 -3.49 6.59 -18.96
C SER A 150 -3.49 6.86 -17.46
N LEU A 151 -2.31 7.01 -16.88
CA LEU A 151 -2.14 7.50 -15.51
C LEU A 151 -2.59 8.96 -15.43
N LYS A 152 -3.47 9.28 -14.49
CA LYS A 152 -4.05 10.62 -14.30
C LYS A 152 -3.67 11.27 -12.98
N MET A 153 -3.56 10.47 -11.94
CA MET A 153 -3.20 10.92 -10.61
C MET A 153 -2.40 9.84 -9.89
N SER A 154 -1.66 10.24 -8.86
CA SER A 154 -0.98 9.33 -7.95
C SER A 154 -1.11 9.85 -6.53
N PHE A 155 -1.67 9.05 -5.64
CA PHE A 155 -1.61 9.31 -4.20
C PHE A 155 -0.37 8.63 -3.65
N GLN A 156 0.43 9.35 -2.87
CA GLN A 156 1.58 8.80 -2.16
C GLN A 156 1.52 9.17 -0.69
N ALA A 157 1.73 8.18 0.18
CA ALA A 157 1.65 8.31 1.63
C ALA A 157 2.66 7.41 2.34
N GLY A 158 2.78 7.60 3.65
CA GLY A 158 3.45 6.65 4.53
C GLY A 158 2.67 5.33 4.60
N ASN A 159 3.37 4.20 4.50
CA ASN A 159 2.79 2.88 4.63
C ASN A 159 2.30 2.60 6.05
N VAL A 160 1.18 1.89 6.17
CA VAL A 160 0.56 1.51 7.44
C VAL A 160 0.41 0.01 7.53
N GLY A 161 0.57 -0.52 8.74
CA GLY A 161 0.47 -1.95 8.99
C GLY A 161 1.54 -2.78 8.31
N PHE A 162 2.66 -2.19 7.88
CA PHE A 162 3.72 -2.89 7.13
C PHE A 162 3.16 -3.72 5.97
N SER A 163 2.13 -3.21 5.28
CA SER A 163 1.63 -3.87 4.08
C SER A 163 2.74 -3.91 3.03
N THR A 164 2.94 -5.04 2.37
CA THR A 164 3.91 -5.15 1.26
C THR A 164 3.27 -5.91 0.13
N GLY A 165 3.43 -5.42 -1.10
CA GLY A 165 2.87 -6.06 -2.27
C GLY A 165 2.07 -5.10 -3.15
N VAL A 166 1.24 -5.68 -4.01
CA VAL A 166 0.49 -4.94 -5.04
C VAL A 166 -0.92 -5.47 -5.14
N THR A 167 -1.86 -4.54 -5.19
CA THR A 167 -3.27 -4.80 -5.41
C THR A 167 -3.79 -3.93 -6.54
N GLY A 168 -4.87 -4.35 -7.16
CA GLY A 168 -5.53 -3.62 -8.24
C GLY A 168 -7.03 -3.79 -8.19
N GLY A 169 -7.74 -2.85 -8.79
CA GLY A 169 -9.19 -2.87 -8.81
C GLY A 169 -9.78 -1.61 -9.41
N THR A 170 -11.00 -1.30 -9.00
CA THR A 170 -11.75 -0.14 -9.48
C THR A 170 -12.31 0.64 -8.30
N GLY A 171 -12.48 1.93 -8.50
CA GLY A 171 -13.16 2.81 -7.56
C GLY A 171 -13.65 4.08 -8.22
N SER A 172 -14.30 4.91 -7.43
CA SER A 172 -14.90 6.15 -7.89
C SER A 172 -14.69 7.28 -6.88
N TRP A 173 -14.58 8.50 -7.38
CA TRP A 173 -14.70 9.73 -6.59
C TRP A 173 -16.16 10.12 -6.46
N ASP A 174 -16.58 10.52 -5.26
CA ASP A 174 -17.89 11.14 -4.99
C ASP A 174 -17.92 12.65 -5.33
#